data_AF-A0A9D6L5I1-F1
#
_entry.id   AF-A0A9D6L5I1-F1
#
_cell.length_a   1.000
_cell.length_b   1.000
_cell.length_c   1.000
_cell.angle_alpha   90.00
_cell.angle_beta   90.00
_cell.angle_gamma   90.00
#
_symmetry.space_group_name_H-M   'P 1'
#
loop_
_entity.id
_entity.type
_entity.pdbx_description
1 polymer ?
#
loop_
_entity_poly.entity_id
_entity_poly.type
_entity_poly.pdbx_seq_one_letter_code
_entity_poly.pdbx_strand_id
1 'polypeptide(L)' 'MRIEDFNARLKDAILVADGARGSMLYESQGPQRCFDELNASEPEAVFRVHQAYIEAGAQI' A
#
# COMPACT_ATOMS: atom_id res chain seq x y z
N MET A 1 -2.73 0.35 15.44
CA MET A 1 -2.41 1.69 16.01
C MET A 1 -3.72 2.35 16.38
N ARG A 2 -3.85 2.96 17.56
CA ARG A 2 -5.06 3.71 17.90
C ARG A 2 -4.99 5.12 17.30
N ILE A 3 -6.13 5.79 17.19
CA ILE A 3 -6.19 7.13 16.58
C ILE A 3 -5.42 8.16 17.41
N GLU A 4 -5.37 8.00 18.73
CA GLU A 4 -4.58 8.85 19.63
C GLU A 4 -3.08 8.72 19.35
N ASP A 5 -2.61 7.48 19.09
CA ASP A 5 -1.21 7.20 18.79
C ASP A 5 -0.81 7.78 17.41
N PHE A 6 -1.70 7.69 16.42
CA PHE A 6 -1.51 8.30 15.10
C PHE A 6 -1.44 9.83 15.18
N ASN A 7 -2.39 10.43 15.90
CA ASN A 7 -2.45 11.88 16.10
C ASN A 7 -1.23 12.40 16.86
N ALA A 8 -0.67 11.63 17.80
CA ALA A 8 0.58 11.98 18.44
C ALA A 8 1.73 12.01 17.41
N ARG A 9 1.88 10.96 16.58
CA ARG A 9 2.91 10.92 15.53
C ARG A 9 2.82 12.08 14.54
N LEU A 10 1.61 12.46 14.12
CA LEU A 10 1.39 13.56 13.19
C LEU A 10 1.81 14.95 13.72
N LYS A 11 1.83 15.14 15.04
CA LYS A 11 2.27 16.41 15.65
C LYS A 11 3.79 16.58 15.60
N ASP A 12 4.50 15.47 15.73
CA ASP A 12 5.95 15.48 15.97
C ASP A 12 6.77 15.01 14.75
N ALA A 13 6.13 14.43 13.74
CA ALA A 13 6.80 13.91 12.54
C ALA A 13 5.97 14.05 11.26
N ILE A 14 6.66 14.24 10.14
CA ILE A 14 6.07 14.04 8.81
C ILE A 14 6.00 12.52 8.58
N LEU A 15 4.82 12.03 8.18
CA LEU A 15 4.62 10.64 7.82
C LEU A 15 4.55 10.49 6.30
N VAL A 16 5.31 9.54 5.77
CA VAL A 16 5.28 9.17 4.35
C VAL A 16 4.27 8.05 4.14
N ALA A 17 3.32 8.25 3.21
CA ALA A 17 2.33 7.25 2.83
C ALA A 17 2.80 6.39 1.64
N ASP A 18 2.11 5.28 1.40
CA ASP A 18 2.26 4.49 0.19
C ASP A 18 1.90 5.26 -1.10
N GLY A 19 2.26 4.66 -2.23
CA GLY A 19 1.99 5.20 -3.57
C GLY A 19 0.81 4.52 -4.27
N ALA A 20 0.70 4.77 -5.58
CA ALA A 20 -0.36 4.18 -6.40
C ALA A 20 -0.22 2.64 -6.50
N ARG A 21 -1.22 1.91 -6.01
CA ARG A 21 -1.28 0.45 -6.13
C ARG A 21 -1.69 -0.04 -7.51
N GLY A 22 -2.64 0.66 -8.16
CA GLY A 22 -3.14 0.27 -9.48
C GLY A 22 -2.05 0.24 -10.56
N SER A 23 -1.16 1.23 -10.57
CA SER A 23 -0.03 1.27 -11.52
C SER A 23 0.95 0.12 -11.30
N MET A 24 1.33 -0.14 -10.05
CA MET A 24 2.20 -1.27 -9.66
C MET A 24 1.57 -2.63 -10.01
N LEU A 25 0.27 -2.78 -9.79
CA LEU A 25 -0.47 -3.98 -10.17
C LEU A 25 -0.59 -4.13 -11.68
N TYR A 26 -0.79 -3.03 -12.41
CA TYR A 26 -0.78 -3.04 -13.86
C TYR A 26 0.58 -3.47 -14.43
N GLU A 27 1.67 -2.95 -13.90
CA GLU A 27 3.03 -3.30 -14.32
C GLU A 27 3.36 -4.79 -14.07
N SER A 28 2.82 -5.37 -12.99
CA SER A 28 3.12 -6.75 -12.60
C SER A 28 2.13 -7.80 -13.10
N GLN A 29 0.82 -7.50 -13.15
CA GLN A 29 -0.26 -8.44 -13.53
C GLN A 29 -0.91 -8.08 -14.89
N GLY A 30 -0.49 -7.00 -15.52
CA GLY A 30 -1.08 -6.51 -16.75
C GLY A 30 -2.47 -5.87 -16.56
N PRO A 31 -3.19 -5.58 -17.65
CA PRO A 31 -4.53 -5.00 -17.60
C PRO A 31 -5.53 -5.95 -16.92
N GLN A 32 -6.22 -5.46 -15.90
CA GLN A 32 -7.29 -6.17 -15.20
C GLN A 32 -8.62 -5.41 -15.33
N ARG A 33 -9.75 -6.12 -15.27
CA ARG A 33 -11.08 -5.48 -15.23
C ARG A 33 -11.35 -4.81 -13.88
N CYS A 34 -10.92 -5.44 -12.79
CA CYS A 34 -11.05 -4.95 -11.43
C CYS A 34 -9.83 -5.41 -10.62
N PHE A 35 -8.96 -4.49 -10.22
CA PHE A 35 -7.79 -4.84 -9.40
C PHE A 35 -8.17 -5.26 -7.98
N ASP A 36 -9.35 -4.86 -7.48
CA ASP A 36 -9.82 -5.28 -6.16
C ASP A 36 -10.11 -6.77 -6.09
N GLU A 37 -10.42 -7.41 -7.22
CA GLU A 37 -10.60 -8.88 -7.31
C GLU A 37 -9.31 -9.63 -6.97
N LEU A 38 -8.14 -9.04 -7.23
CA LEU A 38 -6.84 -9.63 -6.90
C LEU A 38 -6.65 -9.86 -5.40
N ASN A 39 -7.38 -9.15 -4.53
CA ASN A 39 -7.35 -9.45 -3.10
C ASN A 39 -7.86 -10.86 -2.80
N ALA A 40 -8.76 -11.41 -3.63
CA ALA A 40 -9.32 -12.74 -3.47
C ALA A 40 -8.64 -13.78 -4.38
N SER A 41 -8.37 -13.43 -5.64
CA SER A 41 -7.82 -14.36 -6.62
C SER A 41 -6.30 -14.52 -6.52
N GLU A 42 -5.57 -13.44 -6.24
CA GLU A 42 -4.09 -13.40 -6.21
C GLU A 42 -3.55 -12.49 -5.08
N PRO A 43 -3.89 -12.76 -3.81
CA PRO A 43 -3.54 -11.88 -2.68
C PRO A 43 -2.04 -11.62 -2.55
N GLU A 44 -1.21 -12.56 -2.98
CA GLU A 44 0.25 -12.46 -3.00
C GLU A 44 0.74 -11.31 -3.88
N ALA A 45 0.06 -10.99 -4.98
CA ALA A 45 0.41 -9.87 -5.85
C ALA A 45 0.17 -8.53 -5.14
N VAL A 46 -0.97 -8.40 -4.45
CA VAL A 46 -1.31 -7.22 -3.65
C VAL A 46 -0.33 -7.07 -2.47
N PHE A 47 0.00 -8.18 -1.80
CA PHE A 47 0.98 -8.20 -0.70
C PHE A 47 2.35 -7.68 -1.16
N ARG A 48 2.85 -8.15 -2.31
CA ARG A 48 4.15 -7.68 -2.87
C ARG A 48 4.16 -6.18 -3.15
N VAL A 49 3.06 -5.60 -3.64
CA VAL A 49 2.97 -4.15 -3.86
C VAL A 49 3.05 -3.38 -2.54
N HIS A 50 2.33 -3.82 -1.51
CA HIS A 50 2.43 -3.20 -0.18
C HIS A 50 3.84 -3.32 0.41
N GLN A 51 4.46 -4.49 0.25
CA GLN A 51 5.82 -4.73 0.73
C GLN A 51 6.86 -3.84 0.04
N ALA A 52 6.73 -3.62 -1.27
CA ALA A 52 7.60 -2.71 -2.00
C ALA A 52 7.52 -1.27 -1.47
N TYR A 53 6.33 -0.80 -1.07
CA TYR A 53 6.19 0.53 -0.46
C TYR A 53 6.78 0.60 0.95
N ILE A 54 6.63 -0.44 1.76
CA ILE A 54 7.27 -0.54 3.09
C ILE A 54 8.80 -0.50 2.94
N GLU A 55 9.35 -1.26 2.00
CA GLU A 55 10.79 -1.28 1.71
C GLU A 55 11.30 0.07 1.18
N ALA A 56 10.47 0.80 0.44
CA ALA A 56 10.76 2.17 0.00
C ALA A 56 10.64 3.22 1.12
N GLY A 57 10.18 2.85 2.32
CA GLY A 57 10.11 3.72 3.49
C GLY A 57 8.72 4.30 3.79
N ALA A 58 7.65 3.78 3.18
CA ALA A 58 6.29 4.12 3.57
C ALA A 58 6.04 3.75 5.04
N GLN A 59 5.35 4.62 5.77
CA GLN A 59 5.12 4.52 7.21
C GLN A 59 3.65 4.33 7.56
N ILE A 60 2.76 4.51 6.57
CA ILE A 60 1.30 4.34 6.63
C ILE A 60 0.77 3.82 5.31
#